data_AF-A0A0M0BW33-F1
#
_entry.id   AF-A0A0M0BW33-F1
#
_cell.length_a   1.000
_cell.length_b   1.000
_cell.length_c   1.000
_cell.angle_alpha   90.00
_cell.angle_beta   90.00
_cell.angle_gamma   90.00
#
_symmetry.space_group_name_H-M   'P 1'
#
loop_
_entity.id
_entity.type
_entity.pdbx_description
1 polymer ?
#
loop_
_entity_poly.entity_id
_entity_poly.type
_entity_poly.pdbx_seq_one_letter_code
_entity_poly.pdbx_strand_id
1 'polypeptide(L)'
;MGNGTVAIYLILIGALSMGLAVYVLYQSRKRVEKLKTEDTKVMTTIECRKCKTKDLREFERGDFVFKELGKCDKCEENKIITAIYKEIKNKEKPFTI
;
A
#
# COMPACT_ATOMS: atom_id res chain seq x y z
N MET A 1 -16.04 -22.89 53.43
CA MET A 1 -15.10 -22.63 52.32
C MET A 1 -15.22 -21.16 51.97
N GLY A 2 -14.19 -20.39 52.34
CA GLY A 2 -14.30 -18.96 52.66
C GLY A 2 -14.24 -18.04 51.45
N ASN A 3 -15.00 -16.95 51.52
CA ASN A 3 -15.10 -15.88 50.53
C ASN A 3 -13.76 -15.37 49.98
N GLY A 4 -12.67 -15.46 50.76
CA GLY A 4 -11.32 -15.11 50.32
C GLY A 4 -10.80 -15.94 49.15
N THR A 5 -11.13 -17.23 49.07
CA THR A 5 -10.72 -18.09 47.95
C THR A 5 -11.44 -17.68 46.66
N VAL A 6 -12.74 -17.35 46.76
CA VAL A 6 -13.54 -16.87 45.63
C VAL A 6 -13.04 -15.52 45.13
N ALA A 7 -12.69 -14.61 46.04
CA ALA A 7 -12.12 -13.30 45.70
C ALA A 7 -10.81 -13.43 44.90
N ILE A 8 -9.93 -14.36 45.28
CA ILE A 8 -8.67 -14.61 44.57
C ILE A 8 -8.93 -15.11 43.13
N TYR A 9 -9.87 -16.04 42.94
CA TYR A 9 -10.21 -16.54 41.61
C TYR A 9 -10.77 -15.44 40.69
N LEU A 10 -11.62 -14.55 41.22
CA LEU A 10 -12.16 -13.43 40.44
C LEU A 10 -11.06 -12.45 39.98
N ILE A 11 -10.08 -12.18 40.85
CA ILE A 11 -8.93 -11.32 40.50
C ILE A 11 -8.08 -11.96 39.40
N LEU A 12 -7.81 -13.27 39.49
CA LEU A 12 -7.00 -13.99 38.50
C LEU A 12 -7.67 -14.00 37.11
N ILE A 13 -8.99 -14.27 37.06
CA ILE A 13 -9.75 -14.25 35.81
C ILE A 13 -9.80 -12.83 35.25
N GLY A 14 -10.00 -11.83 36.10
CA GLY A 14 -9.93 -10.41 35.72
C GLY A 14 -8.58 -10.05 35.09
N ALA A 15 -7.48 -10.41 35.75
CA ALA A 15 -6.13 -10.14 35.24
C ALA A 15 -5.84 -10.84 33.91
N LEU A 16 -6.26 -12.11 33.76
CA LEU A 16 -6.12 -12.84 32.51
C LEU A 16 -6.92 -12.20 31.37
N SER A 17 -8.17 -11.82 31.63
CA SER A 17 -9.03 -11.16 30.62
C SER A 17 -8.46 -9.82 30.17
N MET A 18 -7.93 -9.03 31.12
CA MET A 18 -7.30 -7.75 30.83
C MET A 18 -6.00 -7.93 30.04
N GLY A 19 -5.19 -8.93 30.39
CA GLY A 19 -3.98 -9.28 29.66
C GLY A 19 -4.26 -9.66 28.20
N LEU A 20 -5.28 -10.49 27.97
CA LEU A 20 -5.73 -10.86 26.63
C LEU A 20 -6.24 -9.65 25.84
N ALA A 21 -7.04 -8.78 26.46
CA ALA A 21 -7.53 -7.57 25.81
C ALA A 21 -6.39 -6.65 25.36
N VAL A 22 -5.40 -6.42 26.24
CA VAL A 22 -4.21 -5.63 25.90
C VAL A 22 -3.40 -6.28 24.78
N TYR A 23 -3.23 -7.61 24.82
CA TYR A 23 -2.52 -8.35 23.78
C TYR A 23 -3.19 -8.22 22.41
N VAL A 24 -4.52 -8.38 22.35
CA VAL A 24 -5.29 -8.23 21.10
C VAL A 24 -5.22 -6.80 20.58
N LEU A 25 -5.29 -5.78 21.45
CA LEU A 25 -5.11 -4.38 21.04
C LEU A 25 -3.70 -4.10 20.51
N TYR A 26 -2.68 -4.69 21.13
CA TYR A 26 -1.31 -4.57 20.64
C TYR A 26 -1.14 -5.26 19.28
N GLN A 27 -1.67 -6.48 19.13
CA GLN A 27 -1.61 -7.25 17.89
C GLN A 27 -2.40 -6.55 16.76
N SER A 28 -3.58 -6.00 17.06
CA SER A 28 -4.40 -5.29 16.07
C SER A 28 -3.70 -4.04 15.56
N ARG A 29 -3.11 -3.23 16.46
CA ARG A 29 -2.28 -2.08 16.08
C ARG A 29 -1.13 -2.49 15.17
N LYS A 30 -0.40 -3.56 15.53
CA LYS A 30 0.71 -4.08 14.71
C LYS A 30 0.23 -4.58 13.34
N ARG A 31 -0.97 -5.16 13.25
CA ARG A 31 -1.57 -5.60 11.98
C ARG A 31 -2.00 -4.41 11.13
N VAL A 32 -2.59 -3.37 11.72
CA VAL A 32 -2.99 -2.14 11.02
C VAL A 32 -1.77 -1.42 10.47
N GLU A 33 -0.67 -1.32 11.22
CA GLU A 33 0.58 -0.72 10.72
C GLU A 33 1.18 -1.50 9.53
N LYS A 34 1.08 -2.83 9.53
CA LYS A 34 1.49 -3.65 8.37
C LYS A 34 0.53 -3.51 7.17
N LEU A 35 -0.72 -3.16 7.41
CA LEU A 35 -1.77 -2.96 6.40
C LEU A 35 -1.89 -1.51 5.93
N LYS A 36 -1.19 -0.56 6.57
CA LYS A 36 -0.88 0.73 5.94
C LYS A 36 -0.03 0.41 4.72
N THR A 37 -0.75 0.13 3.64
CA THR A 37 -0.22 -0.13 2.32
C THR A 37 0.75 1.00 2.05
N GLU A 38 2.04 0.67 2.02
CA GLU A 38 3.10 1.60 1.65
C GLU A 38 2.59 2.37 0.43
N ASP A 39 2.38 3.68 0.53
CA ASP A 39 1.71 4.52 -0.47
C ASP A 39 2.40 4.31 -1.80
N THR A 40 1.91 3.32 -2.56
CA THR A 40 2.69 2.85 -3.68
C THR A 40 2.24 3.68 -4.85
N LYS A 41 3.06 4.68 -5.16
CA LYS A 41 2.85 5.58 -6.27
C LYS A 41 2.65 4.75 -7.53
N VAL A 42 1.51 4.95 -8.17
CA VAL A 42 1.22 4.37 -9.48
C VAL A 42 1.65 5.40 -10.51
N MET A 43 2.54 5.00 -11.40
CA MET A 43 3.12 5.86 -12.43
C MET A 43 2.51 5.50 -13.78
N THR A 44 2.33 6.52 -14.61
CA THR A 44 1.83 6.42 -15.97
C THR A 44 2.92 6.91 -16.93
N THR A 45 3.27 6.08 -17.91
CA THR A 45 4.20 6.41 -18.99
C THR A 45 3.41 6.85 -20.21
N ILE A 46 3.76 8.04 -20.70
CA ILE A 46 3.20 8.64 -21.91
C ILE A 46 4.30 8.67 -22.97
N GLU A 47 4.01 8.23 -24.19
CA GLU A 47 4.98 8.16 -25.29
C GLU A 47 4.43 8.80 -26.58
N CYS A 48 5.21 9.62 -27.30
CA CYS A 48 4.85 10.07 -28.67
C CYS A 48 5.01 8.89 -29.64
N ARG A 49 3.99 8.64 -30.48
CA ARG A 49 4.04 7.59 -31.52
C ARG A 49 5.22 7.74 -32.49
N LYS A 50 5.65 8.98 -32.76
CA LYS A 50 6.67 9.30 -33.76
C LYS A 50 8.08 9.46 -33.17
N CYS A 51 8.25 10.31 -32.16
CA CYS A 51 9.57 10.64 -31.62
C CYS A 51 9.99 9.78 -30.40
N LYS A 52 9.11 8.90 -29.90
CA LYS A 52 9.35 8.03 -28.74
C LYS A 52 9.81 8.77 -27.48
N THR A 53 9.50 10.06 -27.38
CA THR A 53 9.74 10.83 -26.15
C THR A 53 8.81 10.31 -25.07
N LYS A 54 9.37 9.96 -23.92
CA LYS A 54 8.66 9.41 -22.77
C LYS A 54 8.47 10.48 -21.70
N ASP A 55 7.24 10.69 -21.27
CA ASP A 55 6.88 11.50 -20.11
C ASP A 55 6.35 10.57 -19.01
N LEU A 56 6.84 10.76 -17.78
CA LEU A 56 6.43 10.01 -16.60
C LEU A 56 5.60 10.93 -15.71
N ARG A 57 4.40 10.49 -15.34
CA ARG A 57 3.53 11.23 -14.42
C ARG A 57 2.87 10.31 -13.41
N GLU A 58 2.39 10.88 -12.31
CA GLU A 58 1.55 10.16 -11.36
C GLU A 58 0.19 9.82 -12.00
N PHE A 59 -0.34 8.63 -11.68
CA PHE A 59 -1.60 8.15 -12.23
C PHE A 59 -2.77 9.05 -11.83
N GLU A 60 -3.56 9.42 -12.83
CA GLU A 60 -4.81 10.16 -12.65
C GLU A 60 -6.02 9.28 -12.99
N ARG A 61 -7.14 9.52 -12.28
CA ARG A 61 -8.39 8.80 -12.56
C ARG A 61 -8.84 9.05 -14.00
N GLY A 62 -9.11 7.97 -14.73
CA GLY A 62 -9.48 8.03 -16.15
C GLY A 62 -8.31 7.79 -17.10
N ASP A 63 -7.11 7.50 -16.60
CA ASP A 63 -6.03 6.97 -17.40
C ASP A 63 -6.21 5.48 -17.68
N PHE A 64 -5.98 5.10 -18.94
CA PHE A 64 -5.97 3.72 -19.40
C PHE A 64 -4.89 3.56 -20.46
N VAL A 65 -4.37 2.33 -20.61
CA VAL A 65 -3.34 2.02 -21.61
C VAL A 65 -3.93 2.23 -23.01
N PHE A 66 -3.15 2.86 -23.90
CA PHE A 66 -3.51 3.32 -25.24
C PHE A 66 -4.50 4.49 -25.32
N LYS A 67 -4.74 5.20 -24.21
CA LYS A 67 -5.43 6.50 -24.26
C LYS A 67 -4.63 7.49 -25.10
N GLU A 68 -5.26 8.09 -26.10
CA GLU A 68 -4.67 9.20 -26.85
C GLU A 68 -4.72 10.47 -26.01
N LEU A 69 -3.54 11.09 -25.87
CA LEU A 69 -3.32 12.38 -25.25
C LEU A 69 -3.02 13.40 -26.35
N GLY A 70 -2.98 14.68 -25.96
CA GLY A 70 -2.76 15.78 -26.88
C GLY A 70 -1.48 15.68 -27.72
N LYS A 71 -1.30 16.67 -28.59
CA LYS A 71 -0.16 16.75 -29.51
C LYS A 71 1.15 16.86 -28.75
N CYS A 72 2.19 16.23 -29.29
CA CYS A 72 3.54 16.37 -28.76
C CYS A 72 4.21 17.65 -29.26
N ASP A 73 4.88 18.35 -28.33
CA ASP A 73 5.58 19.61 -28.56
C ASP A 73 6.71 19.51 -29.60
N LYS A 74 7.21 18.30 -29.87
CA LYS A 74 8.31 18.04 -30.82
C LYS A 74 7.86 17.50 -32.19
N CYS A 75 6.81 16.67 -32.22
CA CYS A 75 6.42 15.86 -33.39
C CYS A 75 5.05 16.26 -33.98
N GLU A 76 4.25 17.11 -33.31
CA GLU A 76 2.83 17.40 -33.57
C GLU A 76 1.88 16.18 -33.57
N GLU A 77 2.43 14.97 -33.45
CA GLU A 77 1.72 13.70 -33.36
C GLU A 77 1.09 13.51 -31.97
N ASN A 78 0.05 12.67 -31.90
CA ASN A 78 -0.61 12.33 -30.63
C ASN A 78 0.34 11.56 -29.70
N LYS A 79 0.40 11.98 -28.43
CA LYS A 79 0.99 11.17 -27.35
C LYS A 79 0.01 10.07 -26.94
N ILE A 80 0.50 8.93 -26.49
CA ILE A 80 -0.35 7.84 -25.98
C ILE A 80 0.16 7.33 -24.64
N ILE A 81 -0.74 6.87 -23.77
CA ILE A 81 -0.33 6.16 -22.55
C ILE A 81 0.12 4.74 -22.95
N THR A 82 1.38 4.38 -22.68
CA THR A 82 1.92 3.06 -23.04
C THR A 82 2.01 2.10 -21.85
N ALA A 83 2.12 2.62 -20.63
CA ALA A 83 2.19 1.79 -19.44
C ALA A 83 1.58 2.51 -18.23
N ILE A 84 0.95 1.73 -17.35
CA ILE A 84 0.53 2.16 -16.01
C ILE A 84 1.05 1.08 -15.06
N TYR A 85 1.92 1.45 -14.13
CA TYR A 85 2.60 0.49 -13.26
C TYR A 85 2.78 1.02 -11.84
N LYS A 86 2.82 0.08 -10.90
CA LYS A 86 3.12 0.37 -9.50
C LYS A 86 4.63 0.55 -9.34
N GLU A 87 5.07 1.72 -8.88
CA GLU A 87 6.48 1.96 -8.59
C GLU A 87 6.86 1.23 -7.30
N ILE A 88 7.50 0.08 -7.43
CA ILE A 88 8.06 -0.63 -6.28
C ILE A 88 9.39 0.05 -5.97
N LYS A 89 9.43 0.88 -4.91
CA LYS A 89 10.71 1.28 -4.32
C LYS A 89 11.38 0.00 -3.86
N ASN A 90 12.36 -0.45 -4.65
CA ASN A 90 13.07 -1.68 -4.39
C ASN A 90 13.84 -1.50 -3.07
N LYS A 91 13.25 -1.91 -1.95
CA LYS A 91 14.06 -2.41 -0.85
C LYS A 91 14.66 -3.68 -1.42
N GLU A 92 15.89 -3.57 -1.91
CA GLU A 92 16.68 -4.68 -2.44
C GLU A 92 16.47 -5.90 -1.55
N LYS A 93 15.55 -6.77 -1.93
CA LYS A 93 15.48 -8.10 -1.36
C LYS A 93 16.50 -8.86 -2.19
N PRO A 94 17.66 -9.25 -1.62
CA PRO A 94 18.55 -10.13 -2.35
C PRO A 94 17.74 -11.36 -2.74
N PHE A 95 17.64 -11.60 -4.05
CA PHE A 95 17.14 -12.84 -4.59
C PHE A 95 18.10 -13.94 -4.11
N THR A 96 17.76 -14.62 -3.02
CA THR A 96 18.43 -15.86 -2.63
C THR A 96 17.75 -17.00 -3.38
N ILE A 97 18.51 -17.61 -4.30
CA ILE A 97 18.20 -18.88 -4.95
C ILE A 97 18.43 -20.01 -3.94
#